data_AF-A0A8B8UBB7-F1
#
_entry.id   AF-A0A8B8UBB7-F1
#
_cell.length_a   1.000
_cell.length_b   1.000
_cell.length_c   1.000
_cell.angle_alpha   90.00
_cell.angle_beta   90.00
_cell.angle_gamma   90.00
#
_symmetry.space_group_name_H-M   'P 1'
#
loop_
_entity.id
_entity.type
_entity.pdbx_description
1 polymer ?
#
loop_
_entity_poly.entity_id
_entity_poly.type
_entity_poly.pdbx_seq_one_letter_code
_entity_poly.pdbx_strand_id
1 'polypeptide(L)'
;MTQDGPLFAVQEALRKCFPVVEEQQGLWQSTLRDCPPLLTSLSNLAEQLQAAQNLRFEDVPSLRAFPDLKERLKRKQLAAGDIVLDKLWERLDALLKVRDVVSSHVERVLQIYEQHADALGVDAVLQASATSPSVAEMLEWLQDIERHYRNSKVPEEEVPPVLDRVGRLGKHPSFAHSLGPNFRRRTPRPCTRYPIECFLLPGRVKKLCVSLETRGHS
;
A
#
# COMPACT_ATOMS: atom_id res chain seq x y z
N MET A 1 -28.67 -6.45 37.61
CA MET A 1 -27.56 -7.06 36.88
C MET A 1 -27.72 -6.74 35.40
N THR A 2 -27.13 -5.65 34.93
CA THR A 2 -27.18 -5.16 33.53
C THR A 2 -26.09 -4.09 33.33
N GLN A 3 -24.83 -4.39 33.65
CA GLN A 3 -23.70 -3.46 33.47
C GLN A 3 -22.70 -3.90 32.38
N ASP A 4 -22.85 -5.08 31.78
CA ASP A 4 -21.89 -5.60 30.77
C ASP A 4 -22.21 -5.20 29.33
N GLY A 5 -23.33 -4.53 29.07
CA GLY A 5 -23.75 -4.13 27.71
C GLY A 5 -22.73 -3.24 26.96
N PRO A 6 -22.20 -2.17 27.58
CA PRO A 6 -21.21 -1.29 26.93
C PRO A 6 -19.89 -1.99 26.65
N LEU A 7 -19.38 -2.79 27.59
CA LEU A 7 -18.11 -3.52 27.43
C LEU A 7 -18.24 -4.60 26.36
N PHE A 8 -19.34 -5.34 26.38
CA PHE A 8 -19.63 -6.35 25.36
C PHE A 8 -19.75 -5.74 23.95
N ALA A 9 -20.33 -4.56 23.81
CA ALA A 9 -20.43 -3.87 22.52
C ALA A 9 -19.04 -3.55 21.93
N VAL A 10 -18.11 -3.05 22.75
CA VAL A 10 -16.74 -2.78 22.33
C VAL A 10 -15.98 -4.07 22.01
N GLN A 11 -16.10 -5.09 22.86
CA GLN A 11 -15.48 -6.41 22.64
C GLN A 11 -15.97 -7.06 21.34
N GLU A 12 -17.27 -6.97 21.06
CA GLU A 12 -17.85 -7.52 19.83
C GLU A 12 -17.41 -6.74 18.59
N ALA A 13 -17.27 -5.42 18.68
CA ALA A 13 -16.71 -4.59 17.61
C ALA A 13 -15.25 -4.96 17.32
N LEU A 14 -14.43 -5.11 18.37
CA LEU A 14 -13.05 -5.57 18.27
C LEU A 14 -12.97 -6.97 17.64
N ARG A 15 -13.77 -7.92 18.12
CA ARG A 15 -13.82 -9.30 17.62
C ARG A 15 -14.12 -9.36 16.12
N LYS A 16 -14.94 -8.45 15.60
CA LYS A 16 -15.25 -8.34 14.17
C LYS A 16 -14.17 -7.62 13.37
N CYS A 17 -13.46 -6.66 13.99
CA CYS A 17 -12.45 -5.86 13.31
C CYS A 17 -11.18 -6.64 12.99
N PHE A 18 -10.65 -7.42 13.95
CA PHE A 18 -9.37 -8.11 13.78
C PHE A 18 -9.32 -9.09 12.59
N PRO A 19 -10.33 -9.94 12.34
CA PRO A 19 -10.34 -10.82 11.16
C PRO A 19 -10.30 -10.04 9.85
N VAL A 20 -11.01 -8.91 9.75
CA VAL A 20 -10.98 -8.05 8.56
C VAL A 20 -9.59 -7.47 8.36
N VAL A 21 -8.96 -6.97 9.42
CA VAL A 21 -7.60 -6.43 9.37
C VAL A 21 -6.59 -7.50 8.92
N GLU A 22 -6.74 -8.74 9.39
CA GLU A 22 -5.89 -9.86 8.97
C GLU A 22 -6.07 -10.20 7.49
N GLU A 23 -7.31 -10.28 7.01
CA GLU A 23 -7.61 -10.50 5.60
C GLU A 23 -7.00 -9.39 4.73
N GLN A 24 -7.19 -8.13 5.13
CA GLN A 24 -6.64 -6.97 4.43
C GLN A 24 -5.11 -6.98 4.43
N GLN A 25 -4.47 -7.43 5.51
CA GLN A 25 -3.01 -7.62 5.55
C GLN A 25 -2.55 -8.67 4.53
N GLY A 26 -3.30 -9.75 4.37
CA GLY A 26 -3.03 -10.77 3.35
C GLY A 26 -3.08 -10.19 1.94
N LEU A 27 -4.12 -9.41 1.63
CA LEU A 27 -4.28 -8.72 0.35
C LEU A 27 -3.18 -7.69 0.09
N TRP A 28 -2.80 -6.92 1.12
CA TRP A 28 -1.69 -5.97 1.04
C TRP A 28 -0.38 -6.67 0.65
N GLN A 29 -0.05 -7.77 1.33
CA GLN A 29 1.20 -8.51 1.09
C GLN A 29 1.23 -9.19 -0.27
N SER A 30 0.11 -9.78 -0.73
CA SER A 30 0.04 -10.37 -2.05
C SER A 30 0.17 -9.31 -3.14
N THR A 31 -0.52 -8.18 -3.00
CA THR A 31 -0.45 -7.06 -3.93
C THR A 31 0.97 -6.49 -4.03
N LEU A 32 1.65 -6.30 -2.89
CA LEU A 32 3.05 -5.86 -2.89
C LEU A 32 4.01 -6.87 -3.53
N ARG A 33 3.73 -8.18 -3.42
CA ARG A 33 4.55 -9.23 -4.03
C ARG A 33 4.47 -9.20 -5.56
N ASP A 34 3.37 -8.71 -6.11
CA ASP A 34 3.15 -8.59 -7.55
C ASP A 34 3.83 -7.36 -8.17
N CYS A 35 4.25 -6.38 -7.37
CA CYS A 35 4.88 -5.15 -7.86
C CYS A 35 6.32 -5.32 -8.39
N PRO A 36 7.26 -6.03 -7.72
CA PRO A 36 8.64 -6.20 -8.18
C PRO A 36 8.82 -6.67 -9.64
N PRO A 37 8.09 -7.67 -10.16
CA PRO A 37 8.23 -8.07 -11.56
C PRO A 37 7.78 -6.97 -12.53
N LEU A 38 6.75 -6.18 -12.19
CA LEU A 38 6.29 -5.05 -13.00
C LEU A 38 7.33 -3.93 -13.02
N LEU A 39 7.91 -3.59 -11.87
CA LEU A 39 8.98 -2.60 -11.77
C LEU A 39 10.23 -3.03 -12.54
N THR A 40 10.60 -4.31 -12.46
CA THR A 40 11.69 -4.88 -13.27
C THR A 40 11.40 -4.76 -14.77
N SER A 41 10.17 -5.10 -15.20
CA SER A 41 9.77 -4.95 -16.60
C SER A 41 9.87 -3.50 -17.07
N LEU A 42 9.46 -2.54 -16.24
CA LEU A 42 9.52 -1.12 -16.56
C LEU A 42 10.98 -0.63 -16.67
N SER A 43 11.85 -1.03 -15.74
CA SER A 43 13.29 -0.74 -15.80
C SER A 43 13.91 -1.27 -17.09
N ASN A 44 13.63 -2.52 -17.45
CA ASN A 44 14.14 -3.14 -18.67
C ASN A 44 13.67 -2.39 -19.93
N LEU A 45 12.40 -1.98 -19.98
CA LEU A 45 11.87 -1.18 -21.11
C LEU A 45 12.57 0.18 -21.20
N ALA A 46 12.83 0.82 -20.07
CA ALA A 46 13.53 2.11 -20.05
C ALA A 46 14.98 1.97 -20.53
N GLU A 47 15.70 0.93 -20.11
CA GLU A 47 17.05 0.60 -20.60
C GLU A 47 17.06 0.33 -22.10
N GLN A 48 16.10 -0.47 -22.61
CA GLN A 48 15.99 -0.75 -24.03
C GLN A 48 15.69 0.51 -24.85
N LEU A 49 14.83 1.39 -24.34
CA LEU A 49 14.52 2.66 -24.99
C LEU A 49 15.75 3.57 -25.03
N GLN A 50 16.52 3.62 -23.95
CA GLN A 50 17.77 4.38 -23.88
C GLN A 50 18.82 3.81 -24.86
N ALA A 51 18.99 2.49 -24.90
CA ALA A 51 19.90 1.82 -25.83
C ALA A 51 19.52 2.10 -27.30
N ALA A 52 18.23 2.04 -27.63
CA ALA A 52 17.72 2.38 -28.96
C ALA A 52 17.91 3.87 -29.29
N GLN A 53 17.85 4.77 -28.32
CA GLN A 53 18.11 6.20 -28.58
C GLN A 53 19.58 6.47 -28.91
N ASN A 54 20.49 5.81 -28.20
CA ASN A 54 21.94 5.98 -28.33
C ASN A 54 22.51 5.32 -29.59
N LEU A 55 21.81 4.35 -30.19
CA LEU A 55 22.23 3.70 -31.43
C LEU A 55 22.00 4.62 -32.65
N ARG A 56 23.04 4.74 -33.48
CA ARG A 56 22.95 5.26 -34.84
C ARG A 56 22.60 4.10 -35.77
N PHE A 57 21.32 4.00 -36.15
CA PHE A 57 20.81 2.87 -36.93
C PHE A 57 21.39 2.87 -38.36
N GLU A 58 21.70 4.05 -38.88
CA GLU A 58 22.38 4.30 -40.15
C GLU A 58 23.77 3.65 -40.24
N ASP A 59 24.48 3.54 -39.12
CA ASP A 59 25.82 2.98 -39.02
C ASP A 59 25.81 1.44 -39.02
N VAL A 60 24.64 0.81 -38.86
CA VAL A 60 24.47 -0.65 -38.85
C VAL A 60 23.96 -1.13 -40.22
N PRO A 61 24.80 -1.79 -41.06
CA PRO A 61 24.45 -2.11 -42.45
C PRO A 61 23.17 -2.94 -42.60
N SER A 62 22.92 -3.89 -41.69
CA SER A 62 21.73 -4.75 -41.70
C SER A 62 20.42 -4.01 -41.35
N LEU A 63 20.50 -2.88 -40.66
CA LEU A 63 19.33 -2.10 -40.24
C LEU A 63 18.91 -1.04 -41.25
N ARG A 64 19.76 -0.72 -42.24
CA ARG A 64 19.46 0.29 -43.28
C ARG A 64 18.23 -0.05 -44.14
N ALA A 65 17.91 -1.34 -44.27
CA ALA A 65 16.70 -1.79 -44.96
C ALA A 65 15.39 -1.40 -44.21
N PHE A 66 15.49 -0.91 -42.98
CA PHE A 66 14.37 -0.57 -42.10
C PHE A 66 14.47 0.87 -41.59
N PRO A 67 14.25 1.88 -42.45
CA PRO A 67 14.45 3.29 -42.10
C PRO A 67 13.51 3.80 -40.99
N ASP A 68 12.38 3.13 -40.78
CA ASP A 68 11.37 3.46 -39.77
C ASP A 68 11.53 2.65 -38.46
N LEU A 69 12.52 1.76 -38.38
CA LEU A 69 12.68 0.82 -37.28
C LEU A 69 12.83 1.52 -35.93
N LYS A 70 13.63 2.59 -35.86
CA LYS A 70 13.85 3.35 -34.61
C LYS A 70 12.53 3.89 -34.05
N GLU A 71 11.73 4.51 -34.91
CA GLU A 71 10.45 5.10 -34.50
C GLU A 71 9.40 4.04 -34.18
N ARG A 72 9.38 2.92 -34.92
CA ARG A 72 8.50 1.78 -34.62
C ARG A 72 8.87 1.10 -33.32
N LEU A 73 10.15 0.91 -33.05
CA LEU A 73 10.65 0.32 -31.81
C LEU A 73 10.28 1.20 -30.61
N LYS A 74 10.52 2.51 -30.72
CA LYS A 74 10.12 3.50 -29.72
C LYS A 74 8.63 3.42 -29.42
N ARG A 75 7.77 3.48 -30.45
CA ARG A 75 6.31 3.37 -30.27
C ARG A 75 5.90 2.08 -29.58
N LYS A 76 6.50 0.94 -29.97
CA LYS A 76 6.22 -0.36 -29.32
C LYS A 76 6.67 -0.40 -27.86
N GLN A 77 7.84 0.14 -27.55
CA GLN A 77 8.37 0.18 -26.17
C GLN A 77 7.53 1.08 -25.27
N LEU A 78 7.11 2.25 -25.77
CA LEU A 78 6.20 3.14 -25.04
C LEU A 78 4.86 2.46 -24.77
N ALA A 79 4.23 1.87 -25.79
CA ALA A 79 2.98 1.14 -25.61
C ALA A 79 3.10 -0.04 -24.63
N ALA A 80 4.23 -0.76 -24.63
CA ALA A 80 4.50 -1.80 -23.63
C ALA A 80 4.68 -1.21 -22.23
N GLY A 81 5.33 -0.05 -22.12
CA GLY A 81 5.48 0.70 -20.87
C GLY A 81 4.13 1.13 -20.29
N ASP A 82 3.23 1.66 -21.13
CA ASP A 82 1.88 2.08 -20.72
C ASP A 82 1.11 0.90 -20.11
N ILE A 83 1.16 -0.29 -20.73
CA ILE A 83 0.52 -1.50 -20.20
C ILE A 83 1.08 -1.90 -18.81
N VAL A 84 2.39 -1.76 -18.60
CA VAL A 84 3.01 -2.07 -17.29
C VAL A 84 2.61 -1.03 -16.24
N LEU A 85 2.55 0.24 -16.61
CA LEU A 85 2.11 1.33 -15.74
C LEU A 85 0.65 1.16 -15.34
N ASP A 86 -0.25 0.80 -16.27
CA ASP A 86 -1.65 0.52 -15.96
C ASP A 86 -1.79 -0.58 -14.91
N LYS A 87 -1.02 -1.67 -15.03
CA LYS A 87 -0.99 -2.73 -14.02
C LYS A 87 -0.48 -2.24 -12.68
N LEU A 88 0.57 -1.40 -12.65
CA LEU A 88 1.07 -0.80 -11.41
C LEU A 88 0.02 0.11 -10.77
N TRP A 89 -0.73 0.87 -11.56
CA TRP A 89 -1.86 1.67 -11.08
C TRP A 89 -2.95 0.83 -10.45
N GLU A 90 -3.33 -0.30 -11.05
CA GLU A 90 -4.28 -1.24 -10.45
C GLU A 90 -3.79 -1.76 -9.09
N ARG A 91 -2.49 -2.06 -8.96
CA ARG A 91 -1.92 -2.50 -7.67
C ARG A 91 -1.92 -1.39 -6.64
N LEU A 92 -1.60 -0.15 -7.03
CA LEU A 92 -1.70 0.99 -6.14
C LEU A 92 -3.14 1.23 -5.66
N ASP A 93 -4.12 1.17 -6.56
CA ASP A 93 -5.54 1.29 -6.23
C ASP A 93 -5.98 0.21 -5.23
N ALA A 94 -5.54 -1.04 -5.42
CA ALA A 94 -5.79 -2.12 -4.47
C ALA A 94 -5.17 -1.85 -3.08
N LEU A 95 -3.94 -1.34 -3.01
CA LEU A 95 -3.28 -0.97 -1.75
C LEU A 95 -4.01 0.19 -1.05
N LEU A 96 -4.46 1.20 -1.80
CA LEU A 96 -5.22 2.32 -1.25
C LEU A 96 -6.57 1.84 -0.70
N LYS A 97 -7.26 0.93 -1.39
CA LYS A 97 -8.49 0.30 -0.90
C LYS A 97 -8.28 -0.44 0.40
N VAL A 98 -7.20 -1.22 0.52
CA VAL A 98 -6.85 -1.89 1.78
C VAL A 98 -6.71 -0.87 2.92
N ARG A 99 -5.93 0.21 2.70
CA ARG A 99 -5.76 1.27 3.69
C ARG A 99 -7.09 1.87 4.11
N ASP A 100 -7.98 2.15 3.16
CA ASP A 100 -9.27 2.80 3.42
C ASP A 100 -10.21 1.86 4.18
N VAL A 101 -10.25 0.57 3.83
CA VAL A 101 -11.01 -0.46 4.55
C VAL A 101 -10.52 -0.57 5.99
N VAL A 102 -9.21 -0.75 6.20
CA VAL A 102 -8.65 -0.85 7.56
C VAL A 102 -8.95 0.39 8.38
N SER A 103 -8.75 1.58 7.80
CA SER A 103 -9.03 2.86 8.48
C SER A 103 -10.50 2.96 8.91
N SER A 104 -11.45 2.62 8.02
CA SER A 104 -12.88 2.68 8.33
C SER A 104 -13.30 1.70 9.44
N HIS A 105 -12.66 0.53 9.50
CA HIS A 105 -12.93 -0.48 10.52
C HIS A 105 -12.38 -0.05 11.88
N VAL A 106 -11.15 0.47 11.92
CA VAL A 106 -10.54 1.01 13.14
C VAL A 106 -11.35 2.19 13.66
N GLU A 107 -11.71 3.14 12.79
CA GLU A 107 -12.53 4.30 13.16
C GLU A 107 -13.88 3.88 13.76
N ARG A 108 -14.56 2.90 13.18
CA ARG A 108 -15.82 2.38 13.71
C ARG A 108 -15.66 1.79 15.12
N VAL A 109 -14.58 1.05 15.39
CA VAL A 109 -14.32 0.51 16.72
C VAL A 109 -14.06 1.62 17.73
N LEU A 110 -13.26 2.63 17.35
CA LEU A 110 -12.99 3.78 18.20
C LEU A 110 -14.27 4.58 18.51
N GLN A 111 -15.14 4.80 17.52
CA GLN A 111 -16.43 5.46 17.72
C GLN A 111 -17.32 4.69 18.71
N ILE A 112 -17.40 3.35 18.61
CA ILE A 112 -18.17 2.52 19.54
C ILE A 112 -17.58 2.60 20.95
N TYR A 113 -16.26 2.61 21.07
CA TYR A 113 -15.59 2.80 22.36
C TYR A 113 -15.90 4.18 22.96
N GLU A 114 -15.76 5.25 22.18
CA GLU A 114 -16.03 6.62 22.60
C GLU A 114 -17.49 6.82 23.06
N GLN A 115 -18.45 6.22 22.36
CA GLN A 115 -19.87 6.23 22.74
C GLN A 115 -20.14 5.60 24.11
N HIS A 116 -19.27 4.69 24.55
CA HIS A 116 -19.41 3.95 25.79
C HIS A 116 -18.39 4.35 26.86
N ALA A 117 -17.47 5.27 26.56
CA ALA A 117 -16.34 5.60 27.41
C ALA A 117 -16.77 6.09 28.81
N ASP A 118 -17.79 6.93 28.90
CA ASP A 118 -18.30 7.46 30.18
C ASP A 118 -18.94 6.38 31.06
N ALA A 119 -19.47 5.32 30.45
CA ALA A 119 -20.09 4.19 31.15
C ALA A 119 -19.06 3.09 31.48
N LEU A 120 -17.92 3.08 30.80
CA LEU A 120 -16.85 2.11 30.98
C LEU A 120 -15.88 2.61 32.05
N GLY A 121 -15.85 1.92 33.19
CA GLY A 121 -14.80 2.15 34.19
C GLY A 121 -13.42 1.77 33.63
N VAL A 122 -12.39 2.52 34.02
CA VAL A 122 -10.99 2.27 33.60
C VAL A 122 -10.56 0.84 33.91
N ASP A 123 -10.94 0.31 35.08
CA ASP A 123 -10.62 -1.06 35.49
C ASP A 123 -11.19 -2.11 34.52
N ALA A 124 -12.40 -1.90 34.01
CA ALA A 124 -13.05 -2.83 33.08
C ALA A 124 -12.33 -2.89 31.72
N VAL A 125 -11.77 -1.77 31.26
CA VAL A 125 -11.05 -1.67 29.98
C VAL A 125 -9.64 -2.28 30.08
N LEU A 126 -9.02 -2.19 31.26
CA LEU A 126 -7.69 -2.75 31.56
C LEU A 126 -7.73 -4.24 31.94
N GLN A 127 -8.90 -4.79 32.24
CA GLN A 127 -9.04 -6.18 32.65
C GLN A 127 -8.72 -7.15 31.51
N ALA A 128 -7.54 -7.75 31.56
CA ALA A 128 -7.19 -8.89 30.71
C ALA A 128 -7.74 -10.20 31.30
N SER A 129 -7.91 -11.21 30.45
CA SER A 129 -8.27 -12.57 30.87
C SER A 129 -7.15 -13.55 30.56
N ALA A 130 -7.26 -14.78 31.05
CA ALA A 130 -6.30 -15.84 30.72
C ALA A 130 -6.29 -16.19 29.21
N THR A 131 -7.34 -15.83 28.47
CA THR A 131 -7.54 -16.21 27.06
C THR A 131 -7.71 -15.03 26.12
N SER A 132 -7.78 -13.80 26.63
CA SER A 132 -7.96 -12.59 25.83
C SER A 132 -7.16 -11.42 26.41
N PRO A 133 -6.57 -10.57 25.56
CA PRO A 133 -6.01 -9.29 25.99
C PRO A 133 -7.10 -8.39 26.58
N SER A 134 -6.66 -7.33 27.24
CA SER A 134 -7.56 -6.25 27.66
C SER A 134 -8.08 -5.45 26.47
N VAL A 135 -9.19 -4.73 26.65
CA VAL A 135 -9.74 -3.84 25.62
C VAL A 135 -8.74 -2.71 25.30
N ALA A 136 -8.05 -2.17 26.31
CA ALA A 136 -7.01 -1.17 26.11
C ALA A 136 -5.90 -1.64 25.17
N GLU A 137 -5.34 -2.85 25.41
CA GLU A 137 -4.29 -3.43 24.56
C GLU A 137 -4.79 -3.64 23.13
N MET A 138 -6.01 -4.13 22.95
CA MET A 138 -6.56 -4.37 21.62
C MET A 138 -6.79 -3.05 20.84
N LEU A 139 -7.23 -1.99 21.52
CA LEU A 139 -7.38 -0.66 20.92
C LEU A 139 -6.02 -0.06 20.54
N GLU A 140 -5.02 -0.20 21.40
CA GLU A 140 -3.63 0.21 21.11
C GLU A 140 -3.13 -0.49 19.85
N TRP A 141 -3.33 -1.82 19.74
CA TRP A 141 -2.91 -2.57 18.54
C TRP A 141 -3.61 -2.08 17.28
N LEU A 142 -4.90 -1.76 17.33
CA LEU A 142 -5.60 -1.21 16.17
C LEU A 142 -5.05 0.15 15.75
N GLN A 143 -4.70 1.01 16.70
CA GLN A 143 -4.07 2.30 16.39
C GLN A 143 -2.67 2.14 15.80
N ASP A 144 -1.88 1.17 16.29
CA ASP A 144 -0.57 0.85 15.71
C ASP A 144 -0.70 0.35 14.26
N ILE A 145 -1.71 -0.49 13.99
CA ILE A 145 -2.03 -0.96 12.65
C ILE A 145 -2.46 0.19 11.75
N GLU A 146 -3.37 1.05 12.21
CA GLU A 146 -3.80 2.22 11.45
C GLU A 146 -2.62 3.15 11.14
N ARG A 147 -1.75 3.40 12.12
CA ARG A 147 -0.52 4.16 11.95
C ARG A 147 0.39 3.52 10.90
N HIS A 148 0.52 2.18 10.90
CA HIS A 148 1.28 1.48 9.87
C HIS A 148 0.75 1.76 8.47
N TYR A 149 -0.56 1.60 8.23
CA TYR A 149 -1.15 1.84 6.92
C TYR A 149 -1.11 3.32 6.50
N ARG A 150 -1.24 4.27 7.42
CA ARG A 150 -1.07 5.71 7.13
C ARG A 150 0.38 6.08 6.81
N ASN A 151 1.34 5.47 7.51
CA ASN A 151 2.76 5.81 7.39
C ASN A 151 3.49 4.97 6.33
N SER A 152 2.85 3.95 5.79
CA SER A 152 3.29 3.22 4.60
C SER A 152 3.18 4.14 3.39
N LYS A 153 4.09 5.11 3.35
CA LYS A 153 4.29 5.97 2.19
C LYS A 153 4.63 5.05 1.04
N VAL A 154 3.92 5.21 -0.08
CA VAL A 154 4.53 4.90 -1.38
C VAL A 154 5.85 5.66 -1.38
N PRO A 155 7.01 5.00 -1.50
CA PRO A 155 8.30 5.66 -1.37
C PRO A 155 8.27 6.94 -2.19
N GLU A 156 8.48 8.07 -1.52
CA GLU A 156 8.74 9.35 -2.17
C GLU A 156 10.00 9.10 -3.00
N GLU A 157 9.79 8.85 -4.28
CA GLU A 157 10.80 8.41 -5.22
C GLU A 157 11.93 9.46 -5.25
N GLU A 158 13.17 9.07 -4.92
CA GLU A 158 14.23 9.45 -5.83
C GLU A 158 13.97 8.64 -7.10
N VAL A 159 13.22 9.27 -8.02
CA VAL A 159 13.04 8.78 -9.39
C VAL A 159 14.42 8.37 -9.89
N PRO A 160 14.67 7.10 -10.25
CA PRO A 160 15.93 6.69 -10.83
C PRO A 160 16.29 7.65 -11.98
N PRO A 161 17.55 8.08 -12.14
CA PRO A 161 17.95 9.08 -13.15
C PRO A 161 17.50 8.74 -14.58
N VAL A 162 17.19 7.46 -14.84
CA VAL A 162 16.61 6.92 -16.07
C VAL A 162 15.19 7.46 -16.32
N LEU A 163 14.33 7.51 -15.31
CA LEU A 163 12.94 8.00 -15.43
C LEU A 163 12.85 9.53 -15.46
N ASP A 164 13.83 10.24 -14.89
CA ASP A 164 13.92 11.71 -14.93
C ASP A 164 14.25 12.25 -16.34
N ARG A 165 14.84 11.41 -17.20
CA ARG A 165 15.03 11.70 -18.64
C ARG A 165 13.79 11.39 -19.47
N VAL A 166 13.00 10.38 -19.09
CA VAL A 166 11.72 10.06 -19.75
C VAL A 166 10.66 11.12 -19.43
N GLY A 167 10.61 11.63 -18.19
CA GLY A 167 9.72 12.72 -17.80
C GLY A 167 9.90 14.03 -18.58
N ARG A 168 11.08 14.30 -19.16
CA ARG A 168 11.31 15.48 -20.02
C ARG A 168 10.74 15.34 -21.43
N LEU A 169 10.39 14.13 -21.88
CA LEU A 169 9.71 13.90 -23.15
C LEU A 169 8.18 14.08 -23.04
N GLY A 170 7.62 14.09 -21.83
CA GLY A 170 6.21 14.37 -21.55
C GLY A 170 5.79 15.85 -21.64
N LYS A 171 6.68 16.76 -22.06
CA LYS A 171 6.35 18.19 -22.28
C LYS A 171 5.57 18.47 -23.57
N HIS A 172 4.86 17.47 -24.09
CA HIS A 172 3.92 17.67 -25.19
C HIS A 172 2.57 18.13 -24.62
N PRO A 173 1.92 19.17 -25.20
CA PRO A 173 0.77 19.85 -24.59
C PRO A 173 -0.49 19.00 -24.36
N SER A 174 -0.50 17.71 -24.70
CA SER A 174 -1.61 16.80 -24.37
C SER A 174 -1.62 16.31 -22.92
N PHE A 175 -0.53 16.47 -22.14
CA PHE A 175 -0.43 15.92 -20.78
C PHE A 175 -1.02 16.82 -19.67
N ALA A 176 -1.31 18.10 -19.95
CA ALA A 176 -1.66 19.08 -18.91
C ALA A 176 -3.17 19.20 -18.62
N HIS A 177 -4.05 18.54 -19.39
CA HIS A 177 -5.50 18.71 -19.22
C HIS A 177 -6.15 17.78 -18.17
N SER A 178 -5.42 16.77 -17.68
CA SER A 178 -5.98 15.76 -16.76
C SER A 178 -5.64 16.01 -15.28
N LEU A 179 -4.78 16.98 -14.98
CA LEU A 179 -4.35 17.28 -13.61
C LEU A 179 -5.02 18.56 -13.11
N GLY A 180 -6.01 18.39 -12.23
CA GLY A 180 -6.71 19.48 -11.57
C GLY A 180 -5.79 20.40 -10.75
N PRO A 181 -6.27 21.60 -10.38
CA PRO A 181 -5.46 22.75 -9.97
C PRO A 181 -4.71 22.64 -8.62
N ASN A 182 -4.75 21.51 -7.91
CA ASN A 182 -4.23 21.39 -6.56
C ASN A 182 -2.77 20.91 -6.45
N PHE A 183 -2.07 20.69 -7.56
CA PHE A 183 -0.67 20.27 -7.54
C PHE A 183 0.31 21.44 -7.33
N ARG A 184 0.20 22.17 -6.21
CA ARG A 184 1.21 23.16 -5.81
C ARG A 184 2.18 22.62 -4.75
N ARG A 185 3.41 22.46 -5.23
CA ARG A 185 4.71 22.27 -4.57
C ARG A 185 4.79 22.68 -3.09
N ARG A 186 5.22 21.75 -2.24
CA ARG A 186 6.05 22.02 -1.06
C ARG A 186 7.38 21.28 -1.23
N THR A 187 8.48 22.02 -1.16
CA THR A 187 9.85 21.48 -1.20
C THR A 187 10.20 20.79 0.13
N PRO A 188 10.74 19.56 0.14
CA PRO A 188 11.18 18.90 1.37
C PRO A 188 12.65 19.19 1.72
N ARG A 189 12.95 19.19 3.03
CA ARG A 189 14.29 19.11 3.62
C ARG A 189 14.74 17.63 3.73
N PRO A 190 16.05 17.33 3.72
CA PRO A 190 16.54 15.97 3.75
C PRO A 190 16.62 15.44 5.19
N CYS A 191 16.01 14.28 5.46
CA CYS A 191 16.34 13.47 6.62
C CYS A 191 16.65 12.03 6.21
N THR A 192 17.69 11.53 6.85
CA THR A 192 18.45 10.30 6.60
C THR A 192 17.72 9.02 7.03
N ARG A 193 17.85 7.99 6.17
CA ARG A 193 17.85 6.53 6.42
C ARG A 193 16.84 5.96 7.43
N TYR A 194 15.97 5.09 6.94
CA TYR A 194 15.44 3.95 7.71
C TYR A 194 15.65 2.64 6.94
N PRO A 195 16.11 1.56 7.58
CA PRO A 195 16.17 0.24 6.98
C PRO A 195 14.76 -0.36 6.88
N ILE A 196 14.54 -1.14 5.82
CA ILE A 196 13.33 -1.93 5.59
C ILE A 196 13.33 -3.07 6.60
N GLU A 197 12.76 -2.84 7.77
CA GLU A 197 12.35 -3.93 8.67
C GLU A 197 10.96 -4.39 8.23
N CYS A 198 10.90 -5.60 7.69
CA CYS A 198 9.67 -6.37 7.53
C CYS A 198 9.06 -6.62 8.91
N PHE A 199 8.29 -5.66 9.43
CA PHE A 199 7.41 -5.91 10.56
C PHE A 199 6.27 -6.80 10.07
N LEU A 200 6.46 -8.11 10.22
CA LEU A 200 5.35 -9.03 10.47
C LEU A 200 4.46 -8.36 11.52
N LEU A 201 3.14 -8.39 11.32
CA LEU A 201 2.16 -8.08 12.38
C LEU A 201 2.76 -8.51 13.72
N PRO A 202 2.81 -7.63 14.74
CA PRO A 202 3.48 -7.97 16.00
C PRO A 202 3.07 -9.38 16.39
N GLY A 203 4.04 -10.26 16.67
CA GLY A 203 3.86 -11.73 16.74
C GLY A 203 2.77 -12.24 17.70
N ARG A 204 2.07 -11.32 18.36
CA ARG A 204 0.88 -11.47 19.20
C ARG A 204 -0.43 -11.63 18.40
N VAL A 205 -0.56 -11.12 17.18
CA VAL A 205 -1.79 -11.27 16.36
C VAL A 205 -1.98 -12.72 15.88
N LYS A 206 -0.89 -13.41 15.52
CA LYS A 206 -0.92 -14.82 15.11
C LYS A 206 -1.44 -15.80 16.17
N LYS A 207 -1.34 -15.46 17.47
CA LYS A 207 -1.82 -16.33 18.56
C LYS A 207 -3.35 -16.31 18.72
N LEU A 208 -4.04 -15.26 18.26
CA LEU A 208 -5.50 -15.17 18.39
C LEU A 208 -6.22 -16.08 17.38
N CYS A 209 -5.69 -16.22 16.16
CA CYS A 209 -6.33 -17.02 15.10
C CYS A 209 -6.28 -18.53 15.37
N VAL A 210 -5.21 -19.03 16.00
CA VAL A 210 -5.08 -20.44 16.40
C VAL A 210 -6.07 -20.83 17.52
N SER A 211 -6.47 -19.89 18.39
CA SER A 211 -7.48 -20.16 19.43
C SER A 211 -8.93 -20.10 18.94
N LEU A 212 -9.19 -19.46 17.80
CA LEU A 212 -10.52 -19.39 17.20
C LEU A 212 -10.82 -20.62 16.31
N GLU A 213 -9.82 -21.21 15.65
CA GLU A 213 -10.00 -22.44 14.86
C GLU A 213 -10.25 -23.68 15.72
N THR A 214 -9.69 -23.73 16.93
CA THR A 214 -9.83 -24.88 17.85
C THR A 214 -11.20 -24.98 18.52
N ARG A 215 -12.09 -23.99 18.35
CA ARG A 215 -13.47 -24.00 18.88
C ARG A 215 -14.54 -24.37 17.85
N GLY A 216 -14.15 -24.73 16.62
CA GLY A 216 -15.09 -25.11 15.55
C GLY A 216 -15.44 -26.60 15.46
N HIS A 217 -14.87 -27.46 16.31
CA HIS A 217 -15.16 -28.89 16.33
C HIS A 217 -15.33 -29.39 17.77
N SER A 218 -16.54 -29.25 18.31
CA SER A 218 -17.06 -30.07 19.41
C SER A 218 -18.56 -30.18 19.25
#